data_AF-A0A356E9I9-F1
#
_entry.id   AF-A0A356E9I9-F1
#
_cell.length_a   1.000
_cell.length_b   1.000
_cell.length_c   1.000
_cell.angle_alpha   90.00
_cell.angle_beta   90.00
_cell.angle_gamma   90.00
#
_symmetry.space_group_name_H-M   'P 1'
#
loop_
_entity.id
_entity.type
_entity.pdbx_description
1 polymer ?
#
loop_
_entity_poly.entity_id
_entity_poly.type
_entity_poly.pdbx_seq_one_letter_code
_entity_poly.pdbx_strand_id
1 'polypeptide(L)'
;VHNLTRGIDDRGEIITFYNPGELDLGCLRPCMHTHTFSLLSDTLYLTSYQRSCDVPLGLNFNQIQVFTFLALMAQITGKKAGLAYHKIINAHIYEDQLTLMRDVQLKREPLPLPQLEINPAIKTLEDLETWVTMDDFKVTGYQCHEPIKYPFSV
;
A
#
# COMPACT_ATOMS: atom_id res chain seq x y z
N VAL A 1 -10.26 -2.47 -13.38
CA VAL A 1 -11.01 -3.67 -12.89
C VAL A 1 -11.54 -4.51 -14.05
N HIS A 2 -12.42 -3.97 -14.91
CA HIS A 2 -13.06 -4.75 -15.98
C HIS A 2 -12.08 -5.49 -16.92
N ASN A 3 -11.00 -4.84 -17.34
CA ASN A 3 -9.96 -5.47 -18.16
C ASN A 3 -9.31 -6.63 -17.42
N LEU A 4 -8.81 -6.39 -16.20
CA LEU A 4 -8.19 -7.41 -15.34
C LEU A 4 -9.11 -8.62 -15.09
N THR A 5 -10.40 -8.39 -14.80
CA THR A 5 -11.40 -9.48 -14.64
C THR A 5 -11.51 -10.35 -15.90
N ARG A 6 -11.44 -9.72 -17.08
CA ARG A 6 -11.47 -10.41 -18.39
C ARG A 6 -10.12 -11.04 -18.79
N GLY A 7 -9.10 -10.91 -17.95
CA GLY A 7 -7.75 -11.38 -18.28
C GLY A 7 -7.01 -10.51 -19.29
N ILE A 8 -7.42 -9.25 -19.45
CA ILE A 8 -6.81 -8.30 -20.38
C ILE A 8 -5.82 -7.43 -19.60
N ASP A 9 -4.59 -7.35 -20.10
CA ASP A 9 -3.56 -6.40 -19.72
C ASP A 9 -2.98 -5.80 -21.00
N ASP A 10 -3.45 -4.61 -21.36
CA ASP A 10 -2.97 -3.86 -22.53
C ASP A 10 -1.71 -3.03 -22.20
N ARG A 11 -1.14 -3.22 -21.00
CA ARG A 11 -0.05 -2.44 -20.39
C ARG A 11 -0.47 -1.03 -19.97
N GLY A 12 -1.77 -0.77 -19.90
CA GLY A 12 -2.39 0.52 -19.58
C GLY A 12 -3.18 0.54 -18.27
N GLU A 13 -3.14 -0.52 -17.46
CA GLU A 13 -3.85 -0.63 -16.17
C GLU A 13 -3.20 0.26 -15.09
N ILE A 14 -3.27 1.57 -15.32
CA ILE A 14 -2.59 2.61 -14.57
C ILE A 14 -3.63 3.48 -13.87
N ILE A 15 -3.41 3.72 -12.59
CA ILE A 15 -4.17 4.69 -11.78
C ILE A 15 -3.17 5.74 -11.32
N THR A 16 -3.49 7.02 -11.55
CA THR A 16 -2.65 8.14 -11.10
C THR A 16 -3.46 9.17 -10.35
N PHE A 17 -2.93 9.61 -9.22
CA PHE A 17 -3.46 10.73 -8.44
C PHE A 17 -2.72 12.03 -8.76
N TYR A 18 -1.68 11.98 -9.61
CA TYR A 18 -0.93 13.16 -10.01
C TYR A 18 -1.62 13.87 -11.16
N ASN A 19 -2.43 14.88 -10.84
CA ASN A 19 -3.00 15.80 -11.82
C ASN A 19 -2.30 17.17 -11.75
N PRO A 20 -1.38 17.50 -12.68
CA PRO A 20 -0.68 18.78 -12.69
C PRO A 20 -1.60 20.00 -12.77
N GLY A 21 -2.78 19.86 -13.36
CA GLY A 21 -3.74 20.96 -13.54
C GLY A 21 -4.58 21.29 -12.31
N GLU A 22 -4.48 20.48 -11.25
CA GLU A 22 -5.33 20.59 -10.04
C GLU A 22 -4.50 20.54 -8.75
N LEU A 23 -3.18 20.75 -8.84
CA LEU A 23 -2.29 20.64 -7.68
C LEU A 23 -2.61 21.65 -6.56
N ASP A 24 -3.20 22.79 -6.92
CA ASP A 24 -3.63 23.86 -6.03
C ASP A 24 -4.94 23.55 -5.28
N LEU A 25 -5.72 22.55 -5.74
CA LEU A 25 -6.95 22.11 -5.06
C LEU A 25 -6.67 21.20 -3.85
N GLY A 26 -5.47 20.63 -3.75
CA GLY A 26 -5.07 19.74 -2.66
C GLY A 26 -4.29 20.45 -1.56
N CYS A 27 -4.37 19.95 -0.32
CA CYS A 27 -3.53 20.44 0.78
C CYS A 27 -2.04 20.14 0.55
N LEU A 28 -1.73 19.04 -0.16
CA LEU A 28 -0.38 18.60 -0.51
C LEU A 28 -0.42 17.82 -1.82
N ARG A 29 0.69 17.82 -2.57
CA ARG A 29 0.86 16.95 -3.75
C ARG A 29 0.93 15.47 -3.30
N PRO A 30 0.38 14.51 -4.04
CA PRO A 30 0.39 13.10 -3.64
C PRO A 30 1.84 12.58 -3.49
N CYS A 31 2.15 11.96 -2.35
CA CYS A 31 3.45 11.33 -2.11
C CYS A 31 3.56 10.04 -2.91
N MET A 32 2.63 9.10 -2.71
CA MET A 32 2.41 7.96 -3.59
C MET A 32 1.37 8.35 -4.63
N HIS A 33 1.75 8.29 -5.90
CA HIS A 33 0.99 8.98 -6.94
C HIS A 33 0.57 8.10 -8.11
N THR A 34 1.22 6.96 -8.35
CA THR A 34 0.88 6.09 -9.49
C THR A 34 0.92 4.63 -9.09
N HIS A 35 -0.10 3.89 -9.52
CA HIS A 35 -0.22 2.45 -9.40
C HIS A 35 -0.35 1.86 -10.80
N THR A 36 0.42 0.82 -11.11
CA THR A 36 0.36 0.11 -12.38
C THR A 36 0.17 -1.37 -12.10
N PHE A 37 -0.92 -1.93 -12.59
CA PHE A 37 -1.16 -3.36 -12.54
C PHE A 37 -0.53 -4.05 -13.75
N SER A 38 -0.10 -5.28 -13.56
CA SER A 38 0.30 -6.17 -14.64
C SER A 38 -0.26 -7.56 -14.40
N LEU A 39 -0.75 -8.22 -15.44
CA LEU A 39 -1.33 -9.54 -15.34
C LEU A 39 -0.50 -10.54 -16.15
N LEU A 40 0.03 -11.54 -15.46
CA LEU A 40 0.71 -12.66 -16.10
C LEU A 40 -0.06 -13.94 -15.83
N SER A 41 -0.67 -14.49 -16.87
CA SER A 41 -1.66 -15.57 -16.76
C SER A 41 -2.79 -15.15 -15.81
N ASP A 42 -2.93 -15.80 -14.65
CA ASP A 42 -3.92 -15.43 -13.63
C ASP A 42 -3.30 -14.74 -12.40
N THR A 43 -2.03 -14.34 -12.47
CA THR A 43 -1.35 -13.68 -11.35
C THR A 43 -1.26 -12.17 -11.60
N LEU A 44 -1.87 -11.42 -10.70
CA LEU A 44 -1.88 -9.96 -10.70
C LEU A 44 -0.68 -9.44 -9.91
N TYR A 45 0.03 -8.48 -10.49
CA TYR A 45 1.14 -7.76 -9.87
C TYR A 45 0.79 -6.28 -9.80
N LEU A 46 1.39 -5.58 -8.83
CA LEU A 46 1.20 -4.15 -8.65
C LEU A 46 2.57 -3.47 -8.56
N THR A 47 2.76 -2.36 -9.25
CA THR A 47 3.88 -1.44 -9.03
C THR A 47 3.34 -0.08 -8.59
N SER A 48 3.78 0.40 -7.43
CA SER A 48 3.36 1.68 -6.85
C SER A 48 4.54 2.63 -6.77
N TYR A 49 4.39 3.85 -7.27
CA TYR A 49 5.42 4.89 -7.27
C TYR A 49 5.16 5.95 -6.21
N GLN A 50 6.17 6.18 -5.37
CA GLN A 50 6.19 7.18 -4.31
C GLN A 50 7.37 8.14 -4.50
N ARG A 51 7.07 9.42 -4.77
CA ARG A 51 8.08 10.46 -5.00
C ARG A 51 8.84 10.85 -3.73
N SER A 52 8.21 10.71 -2.57
CA SER A 52 8.69 11.21 -1.27
C SER A 52 8.19 10.30 -0.16
N CYS A 53 9.10 9.75 0.64
CA CYS A 53 8.79 8.76 1.66
C CYS A 53 9.55 9.04 2.96
N ASP A 54 8.82 9.52 3.97
CA ASP A 54 9.23 9.47 5.37
C ASP A 54 9.30 8.00 5.77
N VAL A 55 10.51 7.49 5.99
CA VAL A 55 10.75 6.07 6.26
C VAL A 55 10.24 5.64 7.64
N PRO A 56 10.48 6.37 8.75
CA PRO A 56 10.00 5.98 10.06
C PRO A 56 8.47 6.00 10.23
N LEU A 57 7.76 6.90 9.54
CA LEU A 57 6.31 7.02 9.64
C LEU A 57 5.59 6.59 8.36
N GLY A 58 5.71 7.37 7.29
CA GLY A 58 4.91 7.22 6.07
C GLY A 58 5.04 5.84 5.42
N LEU A 59 6.27 5.32 5.30
CA LEU A 59 6.54 4.03 4.65
C LEU A 59 5.75 2.88 5.28
N ASN A 60 5.65 2.84 6.61
CA ASN A 60 5.01 1.74 7.33
C ASN A 60 3.52 1.65 7.00
N PHE A 61 2.86 2.78 6.75
CA PHE A 61 1.47 2.80 6.27
C PHE A 61 1.39 2.54 4.77
N ASN A 62 2.27 3.16 3.98
CA ASN A 62 2.23 3.07 2.52
C ASN A 62 2.53 1.66 2.00
N GLN A 63 3.44 0.91 2.63
CA GLN A 63 3.73 -0.47 2.21
C GLN A 63 2.54 -1.41 2.45
N ILE A 64 1.82 -1.22 3.57
CA ILE A 64 0.63 -2.02 3.90
C ILE A 64 -0.51 -1.65 2.94
N GLN A 65 -0.69 -0.35 2.65
CA GLN A 65 -1.65 0.10 1.65
C GLN A 65 -1.41 -0.56 0.28
N VAL A 66 -0.16 -0.62 -0.19
CA VAL A 66 0.19 -1.23 -1.48
C VAL A 66 -0.08 -2.74 -1.49
N PHE A 67 0.30 -3.44 -0.42
CA PHE A 67 0.01 -4.87 -0.28
C PHE A 67 -1.51 -5.16 -0.25
N THR A 68 -2.24 -4.46 0.61
CA THR A 68 -3.69 -4.60 0.75
C THR A 68 -4.41 -4.26 -0.55
N PHE A 69 -3.96 -3.23 -1.27
CA PHE A 69 -4.55 -2.86 -2.56
C PHE A 69 -4.37 -3.96 -3.60
N LEU A 70 -3.18 -4.58 -3.70
CA LEU A 70 -2.99 -5.74 -4.58
C LEU A 70 -3.89 -6.91 -4.18
N ALA A 71 -3.97 -7.23 -2.88
CA ALA A 71 -4.76 -8.35 -2.37
C ALA A 71 -6.27 -8.17 -2.67
N LEU A 72 -6.81 -6.99 -2.41
CA LEU A 72 -8.20 -6.64 -2.73
C LEU A 72 -8.48 -6.71 -4.23
N MET A 73 -7.62 -6.10 -5.03
CA MET A 73 -7.79 -6.07 -6.48
C MET A 73 -7.71 -7.46 -7.09
N ALA A 74 -6.80 -8.31 -6.62
CA ALA A 74 -6.73 -9.71 -7.01
C ALA A 74 -8.03 -10.44 -6.64
N GLN A 75 -8.54 -10.27 -5.42
CA GLN A 75 -9.77 -10.91 -4.97
C GLN A 75 -11.00 -10.53 -5.83
N ILE A 76 -11.25 -9.23 -6.02
CA ILE A 76 -12.44 -8.76 -6.75
C ILE A 76 -12.35 -9.01 -8.26
N THR A 77 -11.14 -9.18 -8.81
CA THR A 77 -10.94 -9.55 -10.22
C THR A 77 -10.86 -11.06 -10.45
N GLY A 78 -10.93 -11.87 -9.38
CA GLY A 78 -10.80 -13.33 -9.47
C GLY A 78 -9.39 -13.80 -9.85
N LYS A 79 -8.36 -13.01 -9.53
CA LYS A 79 -6.95 -13.28 -9.83
C LYS A 79 -6.17 -13.68 -8.58
N LYS A 80 -4.98 -14.23 -8.78
CA LYS A 80 -4.03 -14.55 -7.71
C LYS A 80 -3.17 -13.32 -7.44
N ALA A 81 -3.01 -12.93 -6.17
CA ALA A 81 -2.06 -11.88 -5.82
C ALA A 81 -0.62 -12.41 -6.00
N GLY A 82 0.18 -11.70 -6.79
CA GLY A 82 1.60 -11.92 -6.96
C GLY A 82 2.41 -11.02 -6.04
N LEU A 83 3.36 -10.29 -6.62
CA LEU A 83 4.20 -9.34 -5.89
C LEU A 83 3.70 -7.90 -6.05
N ALA A 84 3.79 -7.15 -4.96
CA ALA A 84 3.62 -5.71 -4.96
C ALA A 84 4.99 -5.02 -4.86
N TYR A 85 5.35 -4.24 -5.88
CA TYR A 85 6.59 -3.50 -5.97
C TYR A 85 6.36 -2.06 -5.52
N HIS A 86 7.00 -1.65 -4.44
CA HIS A 86 6.98 -0.26 -3.98
C HIS A 86 8.24 0.48 -4.45
N LYS A 87 8.10 1.38 -5.41
CA LYS A 87 9.18 2.20 -5.96
C LYS A 87 9.22 3.55 -5.25
N ILE A 88 10.27 3.76 -4.45
CA ILE A 88 10.49 4.99 -3.69
C ILE A 88 11.61 5.80 -4.34
N ILE A 89 11.35 7.07 -4.63
CA ILE A 89 12.33 7.97 -5.26
C ILE A 89 13.19 8.66 -4.21
N ASN A 90 12.58 9.48 -3.34
CA ASN A 90 13.25 10.11 -2.21
C ASN A 90 12.82 9.40 -0.92
N ALA A 91 13.67 8.50 -0.42
CA ALA A 91 13.56 7.91 0.89
C ALA A 91 14.38 8.72 1.90
N HIS A 92 13.75 9.21 2.96
CA HIS A 92 14.40 10.06 3.94
C HIS A 92 13.95 9.75 5.37
N ILE A 93 14.76 10.22 6.32
CA ILE A 93 14.50 10.23 7.75
C ILE A 93 14.67 11.69 8.19
N TYR A 94 13.69 12.24 8.91
CA TYR A 94 13.82 13.58 9.47
C TYR A 94 14.83 13.59 10.64
N GLU A 95 15.49 14.71 10.87
CA GLU A 95 16.58 14.81 11.86
C GLU A 95 16.12 14.46 13.29
N ASP A 96 14.91 14.88 13.66
CA ASP A 96 14.28 14.60 14.94
C ASP A 96 13.80 13.14 15.10
N GLN A 97 13.73 12.38 14.00
CA GLN A 97 13.43 10.94 13.98
C GLN A 97 14.71 10.09 14.02
N LEU A 98 15.87 10.65 13.68
CA LEU A 98 17.11 9.88 13.44
C LEU A 98 17.57 9.09 14.66
N THR A 99 17.58 9.71 15.84
CA THR A 99 18.02 9.05 17.09
C THR A 99 17.14 7.85 17.43
N LEU A 100 15.81 7.99 17.34
CA LEU A 100 14.86 6.89 17.56
C LEU A 100 15.05 5.76 16.54
N MET A 101 15.25 6.12 15.27
CA MET A 101 15.48 5.14 14.21
C MET A 101 16.78 4.35 14.43
N ARG A 102 17.91 5.05 14.64
CA ARG A 102 19.24 4.45 14.77
C ARG A 102 19.41 3.65 16.06
N ASP A 103 18.97 4.20 17.19
CA ASP A 103 19.33 3.67 18.51
C ASP A 103 18.25 2.76 19.10
N VAL A 104 17.02 2.83 18.59
CA VAL A 104 15.90 2.00 19.08
C VAL A 104 15.37 1.05 17.99
N GLN A 105 14.85 1.56 16.88
CA GLN A 105 14.19 0.71 15.87
C GLN A 105 15.17 -0.25 15.20
N LEU A 106 16.34 0.23 14.76
CA LEU A 106 17.37 -0.59 14.10
C LEU A 106 18.11 -1.55 15.06
N LYS A 107 17.80 -1.52 16.36
CA LYS A 107 18.31 -2.48 17.35
C LYS A 107 17.35 -3.63 17.64
N ARG A 108 16.15 -3.60 17.07
CA ARG A 108 15.13 -4.64 17.24
C ARG A 108 15.33 -5.75 16.21
N GLU A 109 15.31 -6.99 16.67
CA GLU A 109 15.25 -8.15 15.78
C GLU A 109 13.83 -8.29 15.19
N PRO A 110 13.67 -8.48 13.87
CA PRO A 110 12.37 -8.71 13.27
C PRO A 110 11.64 -9.93 13.85
N LEU A 111 10.35 -9.80 14.08
CA LEU A 111 9.46 -10.89 14.50
C LEU A 111 8.83 -11.57 13.27
N PRO A 112 8.22 -12.77 13.44
CA PRO A 112 7.48 -13.42 12.37
C PRO A 112 6.43 -12.49 11.74
N LEU A 113 6.27 -12.58 10.41
CA LEU A 113 5.33 -11.74 9.67
C LEU A 113 3.86 -12.11 9.99
N PRO A 114 2.96 -11.12 10.10
CA PRO A 114 1.52 -11.38 10.21
C PRO A 114 0.92 -11.84 8.89
N GLN A 115 -0.35 -12.23 8.94
CA GLN A 115 -1.20 -12.47 7.77
C GLN A 115 -2.41 -11.55 7.78
N LEU A 116 -2.82 -11.10 6.59
CA LEU A 116 -4.06 -10.38 6.38
C LEU A 116 -5.10 -11.33 5.79
N GLU A 117 -6.23 -11.46 6.47
CA GLU A 117 -7.42 -12.15 6.01
C GLU A 117 -8.45 -11.10 5.57
N ILE A 118 -8.97 -11.25 4.35
CA ILE A 118 -10.00 -10.39 3.76
C ILE A 118 -11.29 -11.19 3.66
N ASN A 119 -12.42 -10.62 4.06
CA ASN A 119 -13.72 -11.29 3.94
C ASN A 119 -13.94 -11.76 2.48
N PRO A 120 -14.11 -13.07 2.24
CA PRO A 120 -14.26 -13.59 0.88
C PRO A 120 -15.58 -13.16 0.22
N ALA A 121 -16.54 -12.60 0.96
CA ALA A 121 -17.78 -12.05 0.40
C ALA A 121 -17.56 -10.74 -0.37
N ILE A 122 -16.42 -10.06 -0.21
CA ILE A 122 -16.08 -8.86 -0.98
C ILE A 122 -15.71 -9.30 -2.41
N LYS A 123 -16.56 -8.99 -3.39
CA LYS A 123 -16.40 -9.42 -4.79
C LYS A 123 -16.27 -8.29 -5.79
N THR A 124 -16.63 -7.06 -5.42
CA THR A 124 -16.71 -5.93 -6.33
C THR A 124 -16.15 -4.65 -5.69
N LEU A 125 -15.95 -3.61 -6.52
CA LEU A 125 -15.67 -2.27 -5.99
C LEU A 125 -16.87 -1.69 -5.24
N GLU A 126 -18.09 -1.96 -5.71
CA GLU A 126 -19.32 -1.49 -5.06
C GLU A 126 -19.45 -2.02 -3.63
N ASP A 127 -19.05 -3.27 -3.38
CA ASP A 127 -19.00 -3.83 -2.02
C ASP A 127 -18.14 -2.98 -1.08
N LEU A 128 -16.95 -2.59 -1.55
CA LEU A 128 -15.99 -1.76 -0.80
C LEU A 128 -16.54 -0.37 -0.47
N GLU A 129 -17.45 0.15 -1.30
CA GLU A 129 -18.04 1.49 -1.14
C GLU A 129 -19.34 1.49 -0.32
N THR A 130 -20.01 0.33 -0.19
CA THR A 130 -21.40 0.29 0.31
C THR A 130 -21.56 -0.38 1.67
N TRP A 131 -20.99 -1.56 1.89
CA TRP A 131 -21.26 -2.35 3.09
C TRP A 131 -20.00 -2.83 3.81
N VAL A 132 -18.85 -2.87 3.13
CA VAL A 132 -17.60 -3.31 3.75
C VAL A 132 -17.18 -2.38 4.87
N THR A 133 -16.76 -2.97 5.97
CA THR A 133 -16.27 -2.27 7.16
C THR A 133 -14.90 -2.78 7.57
N MET A 134 -14.32 -2.19 8.61
CA MET A 134 -13.05 -2.66 9.18
C MET A 134 -13.16 -4.08 9.77
N ASP A 135 -14.36 -4.53 10.16
CA ASP A 135 -14.57 -5.87 10.72
C ASP A 135 -14.45 -6.99 9.66
N ASP A 136 -14.48 -6.62 8.37
CA ASP A 136 -14.26 -7.53 7.24
C ASP A 136 -12.78 -7.83 6.96
N PHE A 137 -11.89 -7.26 7.76
CA PHE A 137 -10.46 -7.46 7.68
C PHE A 137 -9.94 -7.96 9.01
N LYS A 138 -9.09 -8.99 8.97
CA LYS A 138 -8.48 -9.55 10.17
C LYS A 138 -6.99 -9.72 9.97
N VAL A 139 -6.22 -9.26 10.95
CA VAL A 139 -4.77 -9.49 10.98
C VAL A 139 -4.48 -10.58 12.00
N THR A 140 -3.89 -11.68 11.57
CA THR A 140 -3.53 -12.82 12.42
C THR A 140 -2.03 -12.98 12.54
N GLY A 141 -1.58 -13.52 13.68
CA GLY A 141 -0.16 -13.73 13.96
C GLY A 141 0.67 -12.45 14.13
N TYR A 142 0.03 -11.28 14.28
CA TYR A 142 0.75 -10.02 14.48
C TYR A 142 1.43 -9.98 15.85
N GLN A 143 2.75 -9.99 15.81
CA GLN A 143 3.61 -9.75 16.96
C GLN A 143 4.38 -8.46 16.70
N CYS A 144 4.46 -7.60 17.70
CA CYS A 144 5.19 -6.35 17.60
C CYS A 144 6.01 -6.09 18.87
N HIS A 145 7.07 -5.32 18.68
CA HIS A 145 7.78 -4.66 19.79
C HIS A 145 6.96 -3.48 20.31
N GLU A 146 7.34 -2.96 21.47
CA GLU A 146 6.72 -1.74 22.04
C GLU A 146 6.68 -0.59 21.03
N PRO A 147 5.60 0.21 20.98
CA PRO A 147 5.46 1.28 20.01
C PRO A 147 6.54 2.35 20.20
N ILE A 148 7.03 2.91 19.09
CA ILE A 148 7.92 4.08 19.09
C ILE A 148 7.10 5.29 18.66
N LYS A 149 7.09 6.34 19.49
CA LYS A 149 6.44 7.60 19.16
C LYS A 149 7.40 8.52 18.40
N TYR A 150 7.46 8.34 17.08
CA TYR A 150 8.19 9.27 16.22
C TYR A 150 7.52 10.65 16.18
N PRO A 151 8.30 11.75 16.15
CA PRO A 151 7.75 13.07 15.88
C PRO A 151 7.23 13.15 14.44
N PHE A 152 6.12 13.87 14.27
CA PHE A 152 5.58 14.22 12.96
C PHE A 152 6.12 15.58 12.56
N SER A 153 6.91 15.63 11.48
CA SER A 153 7.43 16.87 10.92
C SER A 153 6.40 17.47 9.96
N VAL A 154 6.04 18.73 10.18
CA VAL A 154 5.12 19.51 9.33
C VAL A 154 5.90 20.19 8.21
#